data_AF-A0A4Q9P9Q6-F1
#
_entry.id   AF-A0A4Q9P9Q6-F1
#
_cell.length_a   1.000
_cell.length_b   1.000
_cell.length_c   1.000
_cell.angle_alpha   90.00
_cell.angle_beta   90.00
_cell.angle_gamma   90.00
#
_symmetry.space_group_name_H-M   'P 1'
#
loop_
_entity.id
_entity.type
_entity.pdbx_description
1 polymer ?
#
loop_
_entity_poly.entity_id
_entity_poly.type
_entity_poly.pdbx_seq_one_letter_code
_entity_poly.pdbx_strand_id
1 'polypeptide(L)'
;MSEPTDALAPRDEEHDPHFEPVIKLTEQVETKTHEEDEEVLFKMRAKLFRFATEASEWKERGTGDVRLLQHKETKKIRLVMRRDKTLKVCANHLISSDMRLQPNIGSDRSWVWKVAADYSEEPPTSETLAIRFANAENAAQFKEEFEKAQKHNVELTGGASEEKKTEETPAAAEEEKKEEEENEAVAEEKKEEAEEKKDE
;
A
#
# COMPACT_ATOMS: atom_id res chain seq x y z
N MET A 1 29.19 -4.82 -55.27
CA MET A 1 28.02 -4.00 -55.64
C MET A 1 26.79 -4.85 -55.38
N SER A 2 26.29 -4.85 -54.14
CA SER A 2 25.07 -5.54 -53.74
C SER A 2 23.90 -4.58 -53.93
N GLU A 3 22.98 -4.91 -54.83
CA GLU A 3 21.80 -4.12 -55.15
C GLU A 3 20.90 -3.93 -53.92
N PRO A 4 20.24 -2.76 -53.79
CA PRO A 4 19.33 -2.49 -52.68
C PRO A 4 18.06 -3.32 -52.86
N THR A 5 17.71 -4.13 -51.86
CA THR A 5 16.44 -4.84 -51.80
C THR A 5 15.29 -3.83 -51.80
N ASP A 6 14.47 -3.95 -52.83
CA ASP A 6 13.23 -3.23 -53.10
C ASP A 6 12.38 -3.01 -51.82
N ALA A 7 12.21 -1.74 -51.46
CA ALA A 7 11.41 -1.30 -50.30
C ALA A 7 9.91 -1.17 -50.64
N LEU A 8 9.45 -1.75 -51.75
CA LEU A 8 8.07 -1.69 -52.23
C LEU A 8 7.45 -3.07 -52.46
N ALA A 9 7.83 -4.09 -51.68
CA ALA A 9 7.01 -5.29 -51.59
C ALA A 9 5.61 -4.90 -51.07
N PRO A 10 4.52 -5.17 -51.79
CA PRO A 10 3.18 -4.96 -51.27
C PRO A 10 3.05 -5.79 -50.01
N ARG A 11 2.82 -5.13 -48.87
CA ARG A 11 2.47 -5.82 -47.63
C ARG A 11 1.18 -6.57 -47.93
N ASP A 12 1.22 -7.90 -47.84
CA ASP A 12 0.02 -8.72 -47.95
C ASP A 12 -1.09 -8.08 -47.11
N GLU A 13 -2.25 -7.84 -47.71
CA GLU A 13 -3.40 -7.25 -47.03
C GLU A 13 -3.70 -8.08 -45.77
N GLU A 14 -3.37 -7.53 -44.60
CA GLU A 14 -3.58 -8.20 -43.32
C GLU A 14 -5.09 -8.48 -43.16
N HIS A 15 -5.42 -9.69 -42.72
CA HIS A 15 -6.80 -10.10 -42.49
C HIS A 15 -7.43 -9.26 -41.36
N ASP A 16 -8.23 -8.26 -41.73
CA ASP A 16 -8.94 -7.34 -40.81
C ASP A 16 -10.46 -7.63 -40.79
N PRO A 17 -10.92 -8.61 -40.00
CA PRO A 17 -12.33 -8.94 -39.90
C PRO A 17 -13.13 -7.80 -39.24
N HIS A 18 -14.14 -7.30 -39.95
CA HIS A 18 -15.05 -6.29 -39.44
C HIS A 18 -16.14 -6.90 -38.54
N PHE A 19 -16.39 -6.29 -37.38
CA PHE A 19 -17.45 -6.68 -36.46
C PHE A 19 -18.44 -5.52 -36.21
N GLU A 20 -19.73 -5.81 -36.33
CA GLU A 20 -20.80 -4.90 -35.95
C GLU A 20 -20.83 -4.72 -34.41
N PRO A 21 -20.78 -3.49 -33.88
CA PRO A 21 -20.81 -3.25 -32.44
C PRO A 21 -22.15 -3.66 -31.81
N VAL A 22 -22.11 -4.56 -30.83
CA VAL A 22 -23.30 -4.98 -30.06
C VAL A 22 -23.86 -3.83 -29.22
N ILE A 23 -22.99 -2.94 -28.73
CA ILE A 23 -23.35 -1.78 -27.91
C ILE A 23 -22.62 -0.57 -28.47
N LYS A 24 -23.36 0.49 -28.77
CA LYS A 24 -22.81 1.79 -29.18
C LYS A 24 -22.80 2.70 -27.96
N LEU A 25 -21.61 3.01 -27.45
CA LEU A 25 -21.42 4.04 -26.42
C LEU A 25 -21.59 5.40 -27.10
N THR A 26 -22.82 5.91 -27.12
CA THR A 26 -23.19 7.15 -27.83
C THR A 26 -22.74 8.41 -27.12
N GLU A 27 -22.54 8.34 -25.80
CA GLU A 27 -22.14 9.46 -24.97
C GLU A 27 -20.73 9.26 -24.44
N GLN A 28 -19.88 10.27 -24.61
CA GLN A 28 -18.58 10.30 -23.96
C GLN A 28 -18.81 10.53 -22.46
N VAL A 29 -18.53 9.52 -21.66
CA VAL A 29 -18.61 9.64 -20.19
C VAL A 29 -17.43 10.48 -19.70
N GLU A 30 -17.72 11.59 -19.03
CA GLU A 30 -16.70 12.37 -18.34
C GLU A 30 -16.20 11.57 -17.12
N THR A 31 -14.97 11.07 -17.22
CA THR A 31 -14.35 10.31 -16.12
C THR A 31 -13.57 11.25 -15.21
N LYS A 32 -13.98 11.33 -13.94
CA LYS A 32 -13.22 12.03 -12.90
C LYS A 32 -12.26 11.07 -12.20
N THR A 33 -11.09 11.57 -11.85
CA THR A 33 -10.06 10.81 -11.14
C THR A 33 -10.27 10.80 -9.63
N HIS A 34 -11.05 11.78 -9.11
CA HIS A 34 -11.23 12.05 -7.69
C HIS A 34 -9.92 12.43 -6.99
N GLU A 35 -9.07 13.15 -7.72
CA GLU A 35 -7.76 13.66 -7.31
C GLU A 35 -7.61 15.15 -7.69
N GLU A 36 -8.67 15.78 -8.24
CA GLU A 36 -8.66 17.16 -8.75
C GLU A 36 -8.50 18.20 -7.62
N ASP A 37 -8.95 17.85 -6.42
CA ASP A 37 -8.88 18.68 -5.21
C ASP A 37 -7.61 18.43 -4.40
N GLU A 38 -6.61 17.77 -4.99
CA GLU A 38 -5.36 17.42 -4.31
C GLU A 38 -4.13 17.97 -5.03
N GLU A 39 -3.07 18.21 -4.27
CA GLU A 39 -1.75 18.62 -4.75
C GLU A 39 -0.76 17.46 -4.63
N VAL A 40 0.05 17.26 -5.67
CA VAL A 40 1.06 16.21 -5.70
C VAL A 40 2.32 16.70 -4.98
N LEU A 41 2.56 16.21 -3.77
CA LEU A 41 3.76 16.55 -2.98
C LEU A 41 4.97 15.71 -3.40
N PHE A 42 4.72 14.46 -3.80
CA PHE A 42 5.74 13.52 -4.23
C PHE A 42 5.21 12.64 -5.35
N LYS A 43 6.06 12.32 -6.32
CA LYS A 43 5.76 11.38 -7.40
C LYS A 43 7.03 10.62 -7.78
N MET A 44 6.96 9.29 -7.76
CA MET A 44 8.09 8.46 -8.17
C MET A 44 7.66 7.10 -8.69
N ARG A 45 8.42 6.58 -9.65
CA ARG A 45 8.25 5.24 -10.19
C ARG A 45 8.60 4.17 -9.15
N ALA A 46 7.70 3.21 -8.94
CA ALA A 46 7.91 2.11 -8.00
C ALA A 46 7.21 0.81 -8.43
N LYS A 47 7.57 -0.28 -7.74
CA LYS A 47 6.84 -1.55 -7.78
C LYS A 47 6.34 -1.88 -6.38
N LEU A 48 5.05 -2.15 -6.25
CA LEU A 48 4.35 -2.46 -5.01
C LEU A 48 4.03 -3.95 -4.92
N PHE A 49 4.21 -4.49 -3.73
CA PHE A 49 3.93 -5.85 -3.35
C PHE A 49 2.99 -5.88 -2.15
N ARG A 50 2.21 -6.95 -2.05
CA ARG A 50 1.37 -7.31 -0.93
C ARG A 50 1.86 -8.62 -0.35
N PHE A 51 1.90 -8.72 0.98
CA PHE A 51 2.14 -10.00 1.63
C PHE A 51 0.85 -10.82 1.68
N ALA A 52 0.87 -12.02 1.11
CA ALA A 52 -0.23 -12.97 1.20
C ALA A 52 -0.01 -13.87 2.41
N THR A 53 -0.80 -13.66 3.46
CA THR A 53 -0.68 -14.36 4.76
C THR A 53 -0.91 -15.87 4.62
N GLU A 54 -1.79 -16.29 3.71
CA GLU A 54 -2.17 -17.69 3.53
C GLU A 54 -1.02 -18.51 2.93
N ALA A 55 -0.24 -17.89 2.05
CA ALA A 55 0.89 -18.51 1.37
C ALA A 55 2.26 -18.08 1.93
N SER A 56 2.27 -17.15 2.90
CA SER A 56 3.48 -16.54 3.47
C SER A 56 4.46 -16.04 2.41
N GLU A 57 3.96 -15.38 1.36
CA GLU A 57 4.75 -14.93 0.22
C GLU A 57 4.41 -13.49 -0.22
N TRP A 58 5.36 -12.85 -0.91
CA TRP A 58 5.15 -11.54 -1.52
C TRP A 58 4.57 -11.69 -2.92
N LYS A 59 3.38 -11.12 -3.15
CA LYS A 59 2.74 -11.04 -4.47
C LYS A 59 2.87 -9.64 -5.05
N GLU A 60 3.16 -9.54 -6.35
CA GLU A 60 3.16 -8.24 -7.03
C GLU A 60 1.73 -7.67 -7.04
N ARG A 61 1.57 -6.46 -6.50
CA ARG A 61 0.29 -5.77 -6.43
C ARG A 61 0.14 -4.79 -7.59
N GLY A 62 1.22 -4.10 -7.97
CA GLY A 62 1.23 -3.19 -9.11
C GLY A 62 2.59 -2.54 -9.38
N THR A 63 2.79 -2.10 -10.62
CA THR A 63 3.93 -1.30 -11.04
C THR A 63 3.42 0.01 -11.64
N GLY A 64 3.95 1.14 -11.21
CA GLY A 64 3.41 2.45 -11.54
C GLY A 64 4.07 3.61 -10.79
N ASP A 65 3.46 4.79 -10.85
CA ASP A 65 3.90 5.95 -10.08
C ASP A 65 3.19 5.98 -8.72
N VAL A 66 3.96 5.93 -7.64
CA VAL A 66 3.46 6.23 -6.29
C VAL A 66 3.42 7.75 -6.11
N ARG A 67 2.33 8.24 -5.55
CA ARG A 67 2.11 9.67 -5.29
C ARG A 67 1.68 9.90 -3.85
N LEU A 68 2.21 10.96 -3.26
CA LEU A 68 1.69 11.53 -2.01
C LEU A 68 0.86 12.75 -2.37
N LEU A 69 -0.44 12.70 -2.07
CA LEU A 69 -1.43 13.70 -2.47
C LEU A 69 -1.95 14.40 -1.22
N GLN A 70 -1.87 15.73 -1.20
CA GLN A 70 -2.43 16.57 -0.15
C GLN A 70 -3.75 17.19 -0.58
N HIS A 71 -4.81 16.98 0.19
CA HIS A 71 -6.10 17.61 -0.09
C HIS A 71 -6.06 19.13 0.14
N LYS A 72 -6.58 19.91 -0.79
CA LYS A 72 -6.52 21.39 -0.77
C LYS A 72 -7.23 22.00 0.45
N GLU A 73 -8.37 21.45 0.85
CA GLU A 73 -9.15 21.93 2.00
C GLU A 73 -8.70 21.29 3.33
N THR A 74 -8.86 19.97 3.48
CA THR A 74 -8.55 19.26 4.74
C THR A 74 -7.06 19.18 5.06
N LYS A 75 -6.18 19.47 4.10
CA LYS A 75 -4.71 19.36 4.19
C LYS A 75 -4.20 17.95 4.52
N LYS A 76 -5.06 16.93 4.58
CA LYS A 76 -4.67 15.54 4.82
C LYS A 76 -3.90 15.00 3.63
N ILE A 77 -2.88 14.20 3.91
CA ILE A 77 -2.03 13.56 2.90
C ILE A 77 -2.36 12.07 2.82
N ARG A 78 -2.59 11.57 1.60
CA ARG A 78 -2.77 10.15 1.30
C ARG A 78 -1.74 9.65 0.30
N LEU A 79 -1.49 8.35 0.31
CA LEU A 79 -0.71 7.65 -0.70
C LEU A 79 -1.67 7.07 -1.74
N VAL A 80 -1.43 7.38 -3.02
CA VAL A 80 -2.16 6.80 -4.15
C VAL A 80 -1.16 6.25 -5.17
N MET A 81 -1.38 5.02 -5.63
CA MET A 81 -0.59 4.40 -6.68
C MET A 81 -1.51 3.73 -7.71
N ARG A 82 -1.23 3.92 -9.00
CA ARG A 82 -1.98 3.33 -10.11
C ARG A 82 -1.07 2.47 -10.96
N ARG A 83 -1.60 1.35 -11.47
CA ARG A 83 -0.89 0.45 -12.39
C ARG A 83 -0.74 1.10 -13.75
N ASP A 84 0.40 0.85 -14.39
CA ASP A 84 0.60 1.24 -15.78
C ASP A 84 -0.45 0.67 -16.72
N LYS A 85 -0.76 1.42 -17.77
CA LYS A 85 -1.67 1.08 -18.88
C LYS A 85 -3.13 0.93 -18.48
N THR A 86 -3.41 0.15 -17.44
CA THR A 86 -4.77 -0.09 -16.91
C THR A 86 -5.28 1.04 -16.04
N LEU A 87 -4.39 1.86 -15.45
CA LEU A 87 -4.71 2.97 -14.56
C LEU A 87 -5.51 2.58 -13.30
N LYS A 88 -5.66 1.27 -13.03
CA LYS A 88 -6.31 0.73 -11.84
C LYS A 88 -5.50 1.11 -10.61
N VAL A 89 -6.18 1.56 -9.56
CA VAL A 89 -5.58 1.84 -8.26
C VAL A 89 -5.05 0.53 -7.67
N CYS A 90 -3.84 0.57 -7.10
CA CYS A 90 -3.21 -0.56 -6.41
C CYS A 90 -2.73 -0.23 -4.99
N ALA A 91 -2.81 1.04 -4.59
CA ALA A 91 -2.76 1.50 -3.21
C ALA A 91 -3.53 2.81 -3.08
N ASN A 92 -4.29 2.95 -2.00
CA ASN A 92 -5.03 4.17 -1.67
C ASN A 92 -5.31 4.16 -0.16
N HIS A 93 -4.51 4.90 0.60
CA HIS A 93 -4.70 4.99 2.06
C HIS A 93 -4.14 6.31 2.59
N LEU A 94 -4.71 6.78 3.70
CA LEU A 94 -4.15 7.91 4.44
C LEU A 94 -2.79 7.53 5.04
N ILE A 95 -1.86 8.49 5.09
CA ILE A 95 -0.63 8.32 5.86
C ILE A 95 -0.97 8.58 7.33
N SER A 96 -1.02 7.53 8.13
CA SER A 96 -1.34 7.61 9.56
C SER A 96 -0.08 7.57 10.43
N SER A 97 -0.21 8.02 11.68
CA SER A 97 0.89 8.22 12.64
C SER A 97 1.54 6.92 13.15
N ASP A 98 0.82 5.81 13.02
CA ASP A 98 1.20 4.45 13.42
C ASP A 98 2.00 3.72 12.33
N MET A 99 1.95 4.18 11.07
CA MET A 99 2.72 3.58 9.98
C MET A 99 4.23 3.72 10.22
N ARG A 100 4.99 2.65 10.00
CA ARG A 100 6.46 2.64 10.13
C ARG A 100 7.06 1.96 8.92
N LEU A 101 7.89 2.70 8.17
CA LEU A 101 8.66 2.15 7.06
C LEU A 101 9.86 1.36 7.61
N GLN A 102 9.80 0.04 7.50
CA GLN A 102 10.86 -0.87 7.91
C GLN A 102 11.67 -1.32 6.68
N PRO A 103 13.01 -1.43 6.79
CA PRO A 103 13.82 -1.94 5.70
C PRO A 103 13.46 -3.41 5.40
N ASN A 104 13.45 -3.79 4.12
CA ASN A 104 13.25 -5.18 3.74
C ASN A 104 14.59 -5.93 3.74
N ILE A 105 14.62 -7.14 4.32
CA ILE A 105 15.83 -7.96 4.38
C ILE A 105 16.30 -8.29 2.97
N GLY A 106 17.57 -8.02 2.68
CA GLY A 106 18.16 -8.27 1.36
C GLY A 106 17.83 -7.22 0.30
N SER A 107 17.25 -6.07 0.67
CA SER A 107 17.08 -4.93 -0.24
C SER A 107 17.42 -3.60 0.42
N ASP A 108 18.27 -2.83 -0.24
CA ASP A 108 18.64 -1.45 0.10
C ASP A 108 17.68 -0.39 -0.46
N ARG A 109 16.74 -0.81 -1.32
CA ARG A 109 15.84 0.03 -2.10
C ARG A 109 14.36 -0.32 -1.90
N SER A 110 14.04 -0.97 -0.78
CA SER A 110 12.67 -1.37 -0.46
C SER A 110 12.28 -1.04 0.97
N TRP A 111 11.03 -0.66 1.16
CA TRP A 111 10.40 -0.44 2.46
C TRP A 111 9.17 -1.32 2.63
N VAL A 112 8.90 -1.72 3.87
CA VAL A 112 7.73 -2.50 4.28
C VAL A 112 6.96 -1.73 5.34
N TRP A 113 5.63 -1.72 5.25
CA TRP A 113 4.77 -1.16 6.29
C TRP A 113 3.40 -1.86 6.32
N LYS A 114 2.71 -1.73 7.46
CA LYS A 114 1.33 -2.19 7.63
C LYS A 114 0.36 -1.02 7.40
N VAL A 115 -0.76 -1.32 6.77
CA VAL A 115 -1.85 -0.39 6.51
C VAL A 115 -3.12 -1.00 7.09
N ALA A 116 -3.79 -0.31 8.00
CA ALA A 116 -5.01 -0.81 8.63
C ALA A 116 -6.21 -0.83 7.67
N ALA A 117 -6.31 0.17 6.78
CA ALA A 117 -7.38 0.29 5.80
C ALA A 117 -6.83 0.86 4.47
N ASP A 118 -6.60 -0.02 3.50
CA ASP A 118 -6.30 0.33 2.12
C ASP A 118 -7.57 0.21 1.26
N TYR A 119 -7.85 1.27 0.50
CA TYR A 119 -9.05 1.48 -0.31
C TYR A 119 -8.76 1.31 -1.81
N SER A 120 -7.78 0.47 -2.17
CA SER A 120 -7.55 0.14 -3.59
C SER A 120 -8.47 -0.95 -4.12
N GLU A 121 -9.09 -1.71 -3.22
CA GLU A 121 -10.14 -2.69 -3.47
C GLU A 121 -11.35 -2.35 -2.59
N GLU A 122 -12.53 -2.85 -2.95
CA GLU A 122 -13.75 -2.71 -2.15
C GLU A 122 -14.20 -4.10 -1.66
N PRO A 123 -14.43 -4.30 -0.34
CA PRO A 123 -14.31 -3.33 0.76
C PRO A 123 -12.84 -3.02 1.15
N PRO A 124 -12.59 -1.99 2.00
CA PRO A 124 -11.25 -1.66 2.46
C PRO A 124 -10.61 -2.80 3.26
N THR A 125 -9.33 -3.06 3.02
CA THR A 125 -8.61 -4.20 3.63
C THR A 125 -7.37 -3.76 4.39
N SER A 126 -7.05 -4.46 5.48
CA SER A 126 -5.75 -4.37 6.14
C SER A 126 -4.70 -5.10 5.29
N GLU A 127 -3.56 -4.47 5.07
CA GLU A 127 -2.52 -4.95 4.14
C GLU A 127 -1.13 -4.76 4.75
N THR A 128 -0.24 -5.73 4.52
CA THR A 128 1.21 -5.51 4.71
C THR A 128 1.82 -5.31 3.34
N LEU A 129 2.28 -4.09 3.08
CA LEU A 129 2.78 -3.66 1.78
C LEU A 129 4.30 -3.56 1.79
N ALA A 130 4.90 -3.90 0.66
CA ALA A 130 6.30 -3.59 0.38
C ALA A 130 6.41 -2.80 -0.92
N ILE A 131 7.21 -1.75 -0.93
CA ILE A 131 7.47 -0.95 -2.12
C ILE A 131 8.96 -1.01 -2.45
N ARG A 132 9.28 -1.13 -3.74
CA ARG A 132 10.64 -1.18 -4.26
C ARG A 132 10.85 -0.09 -5.30
N PHE A 133 11.97 0.60 -5.16
CA PHE A 133 12.40 1.67 -6.06
C PHE A 133 13.54 1.22 -6.97
N ALA A 134 13.88 2.07 -7.94
CA ALA A 134 14.96 1.78 -8.89
C ALA A 134 16.33 1.65 -8.19
N ASN A 135 16.62 2.49 -7.20
CA ASN A 135 17.88 2.56 -6.47
C ASN A 135 17.65 2.96 -5.00
N ALA A 136 18.69 2.89 -4.18
CA ALA A 136 18.63 3.19 -2.75
C ALA A 136 18.35 4.69 -2.47
N GLU A 137 18.84 5.59 -3.33
CA GLU A 137 18.63 7.04 -3.21
C GLU A 137 17.13 7.39 -3.32
N ASN A 138 16.46 6.84 -4.34
CA ASN A 138 15.02 6.99 -4.54
C ASN A 138 14.22 6.44 -3.36
N ALA A 139 14.66 5.30 -2.81
CA ALA A 139 14.02 4.74 -1.61
C ALA A 139 14.20 5.66 -0.39
N ALA A 140 15.37 6.26 -0.21
CA ALA A 140 15.62 7.22 0.87
C ALA A 140 14.74 8.48 0.72
N GLN A 141 14.66 9.05 -0.49
CA GLN A 141 13.79 10.20 -0.78
C GLN A 141 12.32 9.90 -0.50
N PHE A 142 11.82 8.72 -0.90
CA PHE A 142 10.46 8.32 -0.57
C PHE A 142 10.23 8.24 0.94
N LYS A 143 11.18 7.67 1.69
CA LYS A 143 11.07 7.56 3.14
C LYS A 143 11.00 8.94 3.80
N GLU A 144 11.85 9.86 3.38
CA GLU A 144 11.87 11.24 3.88
C GLU A 144 10.51 11.94 3.65
N GLU A 145 9.99 11.91 2.43
CA GLU A 145 8.71 12.55 2.12
C GLU A 145 7.52 11.83 2.77
N PHE A 146 7.58 10.51 2.95
CA PHE A 146 6.57 9.75 3.69
C PHE A 146 6.54 10.14 5.17
N GLU A 147 7.69 10.24 5.83
CA GLU A 147 7.79 10.63 7.23
C GLU A 147 7.41 12.11 7.44
N LYS A 148 7.72 12.99 6.47
CA LYS A 148 7.26 14.38 6.47
C LYS A 148 5.75 14.47 6.34
N ALA A 149 5.14 13.70 5.43
CA ALA A 149 3.70 13.61 5.29
C ALA A 149 3.03 13.06 6.57
N GLN A 150 3.67 12.09 7.22
CA GLN A 150 3.20 11.53 8.48
C GLN A 150 3.19 12.59 9.60
N LYS A 151 4.28 13.36 9.76
CA LYS A 151 4.35 14.46 10.73
C LYS A 151 3.29 15.52 10.46
N HIS A 152 3.14 15.93 9.20
CA HIS A 152 2.13 16.90 8.79
C HIS A 152 0.70 16.44 9.15
N ASN A 153 0.37 15.17 8.87
CA ASN A 153 -0.95 14.63 9.23
C ASN A 153 -1.14 14.55 10.76
N VAL A 154 -0.10 14.22 11.53
CA VAL A 154 -0.14 14.22 12.99
C VAL A 154 -0.45 15.61 13.52
N GLU A 155 0.28 16.63 13.05
CA GLU A 155 0.09 18.03 13.47
C GLU A 155 -1.34 18.52 13.22
N LEU A 156 -1.93 18.16 12.07
CA LEU A 156 -3.32 18.47 11.76
C LEU A 156 -4.32 17.81 12.71
N THR A 157 -4.04 16.58 13.15
CA THR A 157 -4.91 15.86 14.10
C THR A 157 -4.68 16.26 15.56
N GLY A 158 -3.46 16.68 15.91
CA GLY A 158 -3.08 17.11 17.26
C GLY A 158 -3.51 18.54 17.59
N GLY A 159 -3.69 19.40 16.59
CA GLY A 159 -4.22 20.76 16.77
C GLY A 159 -5.74 20.84 16.97
N ALA A 160 -6.46 19.72 16.84
CA ALA A 160 -7.92 19.66 16.95
C ALA A 160 -8.42 19.17 18.33
N SER A 161 -7.53 18.95 19.30
CA SER A 161 -7.89 18.31 20.59
C SER A 161 -7.79 19.19 21.85
N GLU A 162 -7.68 20.52 21.74
CA GLU A 162 -7.61 21.40 22.94
C GLU A 162 -8.95 22.01 23.40
N GLU A 163 -10.08 21.68 22.78
CA GLU A 163 -11.39 22.03 23.35
C GLU A 163 -12.25 20.78 23.60
N LYS A 164 -12.49 20.52 24.89
CA LYS A 164 -13.26 19.43 25.52
C LYS A 164 -12.52 18.11 25.81
N LYS A 165 -11.83 18.11 26.95
CA LYS A 165 -11.84 16.94 27.85
C LYS A 165 -12.09 17.41 29.30
N THR A 166 -13.36 17.38 29.70
CA THR A 166 -13.78 17.37 31.10
C THR A 166 -14.49 16.04 31.35
N GLU A 167 -14.06 15.35 32.41
CA GLU A 167 -14.64 14.16 33.10
C GLU A 167 -14.57 12.79 32.36
N GLU A 168 -13.59 11.94 32.68
CA GLU A 168 -13.58 10.83 33.69
C GLU A 168 -14.34 9.56 33.23
N THR A 169 -13.71 8.39 33.04
CA THR A 169 -13.21 7.47 34.09
C THR A 169 -12.34 6.32 33.50
N PRO A 170 -11.50 5.63 34.32
CA PRO A 170 -10.55 4.59 33.88
C PRO A 170 -11.05 3.16 34.19
N ALA A 171 -10.97 2.24 33.22
CA ALA A 171 -11.36 0.83 33.42
C ALA A 171 -10.47 -0.19 32.68
N ALA A 172 -9.25 0.17 32.25
CA ALA A 172 -8.42 -0.71 31.40
C ALA A 172 -7.22 -1.36 32.12
N ALA A 173 -7.07 -1.18 33.44
CA ALA A 173 -5.89 -1.66 34.18
C ALA A 173 -6.05 -3.05 34.83
N GLU A 174 -7.23 -3.68 34.74
CA GLU A 174 -7.47 -5.01 35.35
C GLU A 174 -7.40 -6.19 34.36
N GLU A 175 -7.38 -5.94 33.05
CA GLU A 175 -7.31 -7.03 32.06
C GLU A 175 -5.87 -7.53 31.80
N GLU A 176 -4.85 -6.67 31.92
CA GLU A 176 -3.45 -7.07 31.67
C GLU A 176 -2.91 -8.07 32.70
N LYS A 177 -3.48 -8.16 33.91
CA LYS A 177 -2.99 -9.07 34.95
C LYS A 177 -3.49 -10.50 34.83
N LYS A 178 -4.57 -10.75 34.08
CA LYS A 178 -5.12 -12.12 33.92
C LYS A 178 -4.47 -12.88 32.77
N GLU A 179 -4.02 -12.20 31.72
CA GLU A 179 -3.37 -12.86 30.58
C GLU A 179 -1.92 -13.28 30.88
N GLU A 180 -1.24 -12.66 31.85
CA GLU A 180 0.10 -13.09 32.28
C GLU A 180 0.05 -14.36 33.16
N GLU A 181 -0.91 -14.48 34.09
CA GLU A 181 -1.04 -15.69 34.94
C GLU A 181 -1.48 -16.93 34.12
N GLU A 182 -2.30 -16.76 33.09
CA GLU A 182 -2.76 -17.88 32.26
C GLU A 182 -1.65 -18.40 31.31
N ASN A 183 -0.70 -17.56 30.91
CA ASN A 183 0.43 -17.98 30.07
C ASN A 183 1.55 -18.69 30.85
N GLU A 184 1.77 -18.35 32.13
CA GLU A 184 2.75 -19.08 32.97
C GLU A 184 2.26 -20.48 33.33
N ALA A 185 0.97 -20.67 33.64
CA ALA A 185 0.41 -21.98 33.98
C ALA A 185 0.50 -22.99 32.82
N VAL A 186 0.26 -22.55 31.58
CA VAL A 186 0.34 -23.41 30.38
C VAL A 186 1.79 -23.76 30.00
N ALA A 187 2.76 -22.97 30.43
CA ALA A 187 4.17 -23.24 30.20
C ALA A 187 4.76 -24.26 31.19
N GLU A 188 4.24 -24.33 32.42
CA GLU A 188 4.64 -25.35 33.42
C GLU A 188 4.10 -26.74 33.07
N GLU A 189 2.82 -26.87 32.70
CA GLU A 189 2.22 -28.19 32.34
C GLU A 189 2.93 -28.85 31.14
N LYS A 190 3.36 -28.06 30.15
CA LYS A 190 4.10 -28.58 28.98
C LYS A 190 5.53 -29.02 29.30
N LYS A 191 6.09 -28.56 30.43
CA LYS A 191 7.44 -28.94 30.86
C LYS A 191 7.42 -30.26 31.62
N GLU A 192 6.40 -30.49 32.45
CA GLU A 192 6.23 -31.75 33.17
C GLU A 192 5.87 -32.90 32.22
N GLU A 193 5.03 -32.67 31.21
CA GLU A 193 4.66 -33.71 30.22
C GLU A 193 5.83 -34.11 29.28
N ALA A 194 6.88 -33.28 29.20
CA ALA A 194 8.07 -33.53 28.41
C ALA A 194 9.18 -34.26 29.19
N GLU A 195 9.17 -34.19 30.52
CA GLU A 195 10.08 -34.96 31.38
C GLU A 195 9.55 -36.38 31.62
N GLU A 196 8.24 -36.59 31.74
CA GLU A 196 7.65 -37.92 31.97
C GLU A 196 7.80 -38.87 30.76
N LYS A 197 7.93 -38.34 29.53
CA LYS A 197 8.15 -39.13 28.30
C LYS A 197 9.62 -39.52 28.03
N LYS A 198 10.55 -39.15 28.93
CA LYS A 198 11.99 -39.51 28.79
C LYS A 198 12.43 -40.68 29.67
N ASP A 199 11.59 -41.15 30.58
CA ASP A 199 11.89 -42.24 31.52
C ASP A 199 11.07 -43.54 31.27
N GLU A 200 10.48 -43.73 30.08
CA GLU A 200 9.95 -45.02 29.61
C GLU A 200 10.71 -45.58 28.40
#